data_AF-A0AAW3CB67-F1
#
_entry.id   AF-A0AAW3CB67-F1
#
_cell.length_a   1.000
_cell.length_b   1.000
_cell.length_c   1.000
_cell.angle_alpha   90.00
_cell.angle_beta   90.00
_cell.angle_gamma   90.00
#
_symmetry.space_group_name_H-M   'P 1'
#
loop_
_entity.id
_entity.type
_entity.pdbx_description
1 polymer ?
#
loop_
_entity_poly.entity_id
_entity_poly.type
_entity_poly.pdbx_seq_one_letter_code
_entity_poly.pdbx_strand_id
1 'polypeptide(L)'
;MQLRRATMEDMYEMQHSNLRCLPENYNLRYYYYHLLSWPQLLYVQQDYNRNTVGYVLGKMDDEEVAEKKHGHITSLAVLRSHRKLGIASRVMRATMKEMDAEYDAHYCSLHVRKTNDAALHLYQDTLGFRCVGVEEKYYMDEEDAYHMKSFFHQENPGSYVDDHKRLIRKTVPVELEGYPAATGTSLPAVGGRGGDRNGKKGNDKAAKEISAKEREAAMAELLGLDADGKGKGAGGGGGKGKSGNNKNSASGGGGGKRGSGKQK
;
A
#
# COMPACT_ATOMS: atom_id res chain seq x y z
N MET A 1 -14.09 21.63 0.94
CA MET A 1 -12.93 20.73 1.14
C MET A 1 -12.42 20.29 -0.22
N GLN A 2 -11.13 20.42 -0.50
CA GLN A 2 -10.53 20.14 -1.82
C GLN A 2 -9.46 19.05 -1.72
N LEU A 3 -9.54 18.03 -2.59
CA LEU A 3 -8.49 17.03 -2.80
C LEU A 3 -7.64 17.47 -3.99
N ARG A 4 -6.32 17.49 -3.85
CA ARG A 4 -5.40 17.83 -4.94
C ARG A 4 -4.02 17.18 -4.75
N ARG A 5 -3.22 17.17 -5.81
CA ARG A 5 -1.80 16.77 -5.73
C ARG A 5 -1.04 17.74 -4.81
N ALA A 6 -0.09 17.19 -4.07
CA ALA A 6 0.78 17.96 -3.20
C ALA A 6 1.79 18.76 -4.03
N THR A 7 2.11 19.96 -3.58
CA THR A 7 3.17 20.80 -4.14
C THR A 7 4.27 21.02 -3.10
N MET A 8 5.34 21.71 -3.50
CA MET A 8 6.46 22.01 -2.60
C MET A 8 6.03 22.82 -1.37
N GLU A 9 5.03 23.68 -1.52
CA GLU A 9 4.48 24.53 -0.46
C GLU A 9 3.79 23.70 0.65
N ASP A 10 3.28 22.51 0.31
CA ASP A 10 2.55 21.65 1.23
C ASP A 10 3.47 20.85 2.17
N MET A 11 4.77 20.76 1.88
CA MET A 11 5.69 19.86 2.59
C MET A 11 5.77 20.16 4.09
N TYR A 12 5.75 21.44 4.46
CA TYR A 12 5.73 21.86 5.87
C TYR A 12 4.41 21.49 6.56
N GLU A 13 3.27 21.67 5.90
CA GLU A 13 1.97 21.32 6.47
C GLU A 13 1.79 19.80 6.60
N MET A 14 2.29 19.04 5.62
CA MET A 14 2.33 17.57 5.67
C MET A 14 3.19 17.09 6.84
N GLN A 15 4.40 17.63 7.01
CA GLN A 15 5.27 17.30 8.14
C GLN A 15 4.61 17.68 9.48
N HIS A 16 3.98 18.83 9.56
CA HIS A 16 3.25 19.25 10.76
C HIS A 16 2.07 18.33 11.08
N SER A 17 1.34 17.88 10.07
CA SER A 17 0.26 16.90 10.23
C SER A 17 0.80 15.55 10.69
N ASN A 18 1.95 15.10 10.18
CA ASN A 18 2.63 13.87 10.60
C ASN A 18 2.98 13.92 12.10
N LEU A 19 3.67 14.98 12.53
CA LEU A 19 4.08 15.21 13.93
C LEU A 19 2.90 15.21 14.91
N ARG A 20 1.71 15.62 14.46
CA ARG A 20 0.49 15.64 15.29
C ARG A 20 -0.26 14.31 15.32
N CYS A 21 -0.08 13.47 14.31
CA CYS A 21 -0.94 12.31 14.09
C CYS A 21 -0.23 10.97 14.31
N LEU A 22 1.09 10.92 14.11
CA LEU A 22 1.86 9.68 14.03
C LEU A 22 3.14 9.75 14.89
N PRO A 23 3.53 8.65 15.54
CA PRO A 23 4.82 8.55 16.23
C PRO A 23 5.99 8.40 15.23
N GLU A 24 5.76 7.82 14.04
CA GLU A 24 6.76 7.68 12.99
C GLU A 24 6.95 9.00 12.22
N ASN A 25 8.05 9.68 12.52
CA ASN A 25 8.35 11.01 11.99
C ASN A 25 9.59 11.02 11.09
N TYR A 26 9.58 11.92 10.10
CA TYR A 26 10.65 12.04 9.12
C TYR A 26 11.21 13.47 9.01
N ASN A 27 12.49 13.58 8.66
CA ASN A 27 13.09 14.86 8.31
C ASN A 27 12.49 15.40 7.00
N LEU A 28 12.39 16.72 6.85
CA LEU A 28 11.87 17.37 5.65
C LEU A 28 12.59 16.95 4.35
N ARG A 29 13.89 16.61 4.42
CA ARG A 29 14.63 16.02 3.29
C ARG A 29 13.96 14.78 2.71
N TYR A 30 13.34 13.96 3.55
CA TYR A 30 12.65 12.74 3.12
C TYR A 30 11.33 13.05 2.40
N TYR A 31 10.62 14.10 2.81
CA TYR A 31 9.44 14.60 2.10
C TYR A 31 9.81 15.12 0.71
N TYR A 32 10.88 15.92 0.61
CA TYR A 32 11.37 16.39 -0.68
C TYR A 32 11.83 15.27 -1.59
N TYR A 33 12.47 14.23 -1.04
CA TYR A 33 12.82 13.03 -1.82
C TYR A 33 11.58 12.42 -2.49
N HIS A 34 10.49 12.23 -1.76
CA HIS A 34 9.24 11.69 -2.31
C HIS A 34 8.63 12.62 -3.36
N LEU A 35 8.56 13.93 -3.08
CA LEU A 35 7.99 14.90 -4.01
C LEU A 35 8.77 14.97 -5.32
N LEU A 36 10.09 14.89 -5.27
CA LEU A 36 10.94 14.99 -6.46
C LEU A 36 11.02 13.67 -7.24
N SER A 37 10.89 12.52 -6.57
CA SER A 37 10.92 11.21 -7.22
C SER A 37 9.55 10.80 -7.79
N TRP A 38 8.46 11.02 -7.04
CA TRP A 38 7.11 10.57 -7.41
C TRP A 38 6.03 11.64 -7.14
N PRO A 39 6.10 12.82 -7.77
CA PRO A 39 5.18 13.93 -7.48
C PRO A 39 3.71 13.58 -7.72
N GLN A 40 3.42 12.65 -8.63
CA GLN A 40 2.07 12.16 -8.95
C GLN A 40 1.44 11.38 -7.78
N LEU A 41 2.23 10.80 -6.88
CA LEU A 41 1.74 9.90 -5.82
C LEU A 41 1.39 10.62 -4.51
N LEU A 42 1.69 11.92 -4.40
CA LEU A 42 1.46 12.70 -3.20
C LEU A 42 0.16 13.49 -3.32
N TYR A 43 -0.75 13.30 -2.39
CA TYR A 43 -2.01 14.03 -2.32
C TYR A 43 -2.22 14.67 -0.96
N VAL A 44 -2.84 15.84 -0.98
CA VAL A 44 -3.30 16.56 0.21
C VAL A 44 -4.80 16.83 0.13
N GLN A 45 -5.44 16.80 1.28
CA GLN A 45 -6.81 17.24 1.48
C GLN A 45 -6.78 18.56 2.25
N GLN A 46 -7.33 19.61 1.65
CA GLN A 46 -7.50 20.91 2.29
C GLN A 46 -8.93 21.12 2.80
N ASP A 47 -9.05 21.85 3.92
CA ASP A 47 -10.31 22.38 4.43
C ASP A 47 -10.81 23.59 3.61
N TYR A 48 -11.85 24.28 4.08
CA TYR A 48 -12.36 25.50 3.42
C TYR A 48 -11.43 26.72 3.58
N ASN A 49 -10.54 26.68 4.57
CA ASN A 49 -9.57 27.74 4.88
C ASN A 49 -8.22 27.48 4.20
N ARG A 50 -8.14 26.47 3.31
CA ARG A 50 -6.94 26.02 2.60
C ARG A 50 -5.85 25.41 3.50
N ASN A 51 -6.15 25.02 4.74
CA ASN A 51 -5.21 24.29 5.58
C ASN A 51 -5.19 22.81 5.17
N THR A 52 -4.01 22.19 5.13
CA THR A 52 -3.90 20.74 4.96
C THR A 52 -4.40 20.00 6.21
N VAL A 53 -5.46 19.22 6.04
CA VAL A 53 -6.10 18.44 7.12
C VAL A 53 -5.90 16.93 6.98
N GLY A 54 -5.39 16.48 5.85
CA GLY A 54 -4.92 15.12 5.64
C GLY A 54 -4.03 15.02 4.43
N TYR A 55 -3.14 14.04 4.42
CA TYR A 55 -2.20 13.81 3.33
C TYR A 55 -1.89 12.33 3.19
N VAL A 56 -1.36 11.97 2.02
CA VAL A 56 -0.73 10.68 1.75
C VAL A 56 0.62 10.89 1.08
N LEU A 57 1.60 10.11 1.50
CA LEU A 57 2.96 10.08 0.99
C LEU A 57 3.19 8.70 0.37
N GLY A 58 3.03 8.60 -0.95
CA GLY A 58 3.29 7.39 -1.71
C GLY A 58 4.68 7.41 -2.37
N LYS A 59 5.24 6.23 -2.59
CA LYS A 59 6.44 6.00 -3.40
C LYS A 59 6.26 4.77 -4.29
N MET A 60 7.13 4.61 -5.27
CA MET A 60 7.31 3.33 -5.94
C MET A 60 8.46 2.57 -5.31
N ASP A 61 8.33 1.24 -5.21
CA ASP A 61 9.44 0.33 -5.01
C ASP A 61 9.73 -0.34 -6.35
N ASP A 62 10.76 0.17 -7.01
CA ASP A 62 11.24 -0.31 -8.29
C ASP A 62 12.29 -1.39 -8.02
N GLU A 63 11.82 -2.62 -7.72
CA GLU A 63 12.71 -3.78 -7.70
C GLU A 63 13.23 -4.08 -9.11
N GLU A 64 14.44 -4.63 -9.23
CA GLU A 64 15.06 -4.96 -10.54
C GLU A 64 14.21 -5.93 -11.39
N VAL A 65 13.30 -6.66 -10.75
CA VAL A 65 12.36 -7.57 -11.40
C VAL A 65 11.04 -6.84 -11.67
N ALA A 66 10.71 -6.66 -12.95
CA ALA A 66 9.53 -5.91 -13.40
C ALA A 66 8.22 -6.39 -12.75
N GLU A 67 8.03 -7.70 -12.57
CA GLU A 67 6.83 -8.29 -11.96
C GLU A 67 6.63 -7.93 -10.47
N LYS A 68 7.64 -7.34 -9.84
CA LYS A 68 7.59 -6.89 -8.44
C LYS A 68 7.46 -5.39 -8.30
N LYS A 69 7.37 -4.65 -9.41
CA LYS A 69 7.13 -3.21 -9.38
C LYS A 69 5.82 -2.91 -8.67
N HIS A 70 5.89 -2.16 -7.58
CA HIS A 70 4.73 -1.91 -6.75
C HIS A 70 4.80 -0.53 -6.09
N GLY A 71 3.63 0.02 -5.77
CA GLY A 71 3.53 1.23 -4.98
C GLY A 71 3.62 0.92 -3.49
N HIS A 72 4.18 1.82 -2.70
CA HIS A 72 4.22 1.71 -1.24
C HIS A 72 3.71 3.00 -0.58
N ILE A 73 2.89 2.85 0.46
CA ILE A 73 2.41 3.98 1.26
C ILE A 73 3.36 4.20 2.43
N THR A 74 4.21 5.22 2.30
CA THR A 74 5.15 5.62 3.35
C THR A 74 4.43 6.24 4.55
N SER A 75 3.43 7.09 4.31
CA SER A 75 2.73 7.78 5.40
C SER A 75 1.33 8.23 4.98
N LEU A 76 0.37 8.07 5.88
CA LEU A 76 -1.02 8.53 5.72
C LEU A 76 -1.49 9.11 7.06
N ALA A 77 -1.95 10.36 7.05
CA ALA A 77 -2.50 10.97 8.25
C ALA A 77 -3.69 11.88 7.93
N VAL A 78 -4.62 11.94 8.88
CA VAL A 78 -5.74 12.89 8.90
C VAL A 78 -5.85 13.45 10.31
N LEU A 79 -5.90 14.78 10.41
CA LEU A 79 -6.07 15.49 11.67
C LEU A 79 -7.31 14.98 12.40
N ARG A 80 -7.21 14.81 13.72
CA ARG A 80 -8.28 14.22 14.56
C ARG A 80 -9.64 14.90 14.36
N SER A 81 -9.65 16.23 14.22
CA SER A 81 -10.84 17.04 13.98
C SER A 81 -11.54 16.78 12.64
N HIS A 82 -10.88 16.11 11.70
CA HIS A 82 -11.37 15.86 10.34
C HIS A 82 -11.50 14.36 10.02
N ARG A 83 -11.36 13.49 11.02
CA ARG A 83 -11.56 12.04 10.85
C ARG A 83 -13.04 11.70 10.65
N LYS A 84 -13.32 10.50 10.16
CA LYS A 84 -14.68 9.99 9.84
C LYS A 84 -15.41 10.77 8.73
N LEU A 85 -14.69 11.57 7.94
CA LEU A 85 -15.21 12.29 6.77
C LEU A 85 -14.79 11.67 5.42
N GLY A 86 -14.31 10.42 5.44
CA GLY A 86 -13.82 9.71 4.25
C GLY A 86 -12.55 10.29 3.62
N ILE A 87 -11.83 11.18 4.31
CA ILE A 87 -10.62 11.84 3.78
C ILE A 87 -9.53 10.81 3.45
N ALA A 88 -9.20 9.93 4.41
CA ALA A 88 -8.15 8.94 4.28
C ALA A 88 -8.39 8.03 3.06
N SER A 89 -9.63 7.54 2.88
CA SER A 89 -10.00 6.73 1.73
C SER A 89 -9.91 7.50 0.40
N ARG A 90 -10.23 8.80 0.38
CA ARG A 90 -10.14 9.62 -0.84
C ARG A 90 -8.69 9.84 -1.27
N VAL A 91 -7.81 10.24 -0.35
CA VAL A 91 -6.38 10.45 -0.68
C VAL A 91 -5.73 9.14 -1.09
N MET A 92 -6.02 8.02 -0.41
CA MET A 92 -5.51 6.70 -0.76
C MET A 92 -5.95 6.26 -2.16
N ARG A 93 -7.25 6.35 -2.49
CA ARG A 93 -7.76 5.96 -3.81
C ARG A 93 -7.14 6.79 -4.94
N ALA A 94 -6.90 8.09 -4.69
CA ALA A 94 -6.23 8.95 -5.66
C ALA A 94 -4.78 8.50 -5.90
N THR A 95 -4.00 8.30 -4.84
CA THR A 95 -2.61 7.81 -4.97
C THR A 95 -2.54 6.42 -5.61
N MET A 96 -3.39 5.49 -5.19
CA MET A 96 -3.46 4.13 -5.73
C MET A 96 -3.79 4.12 -7.23
N LYS A 97 -4.70 5.01 -7.67
CA LYS A 97 -5.02 5.16 -9.09
C LYS A 97 -3.80 5.61 -9.90
N GLU A 98 -3.00 6.54 -9.38
CA GLU A 98 -1.80 7.04 -10.06
C GLU A 98 -0.67 6.00 -10.04
N MET A 99 -0.56 5.18 -8.98
CA MET A 99 0.38 4.04 -8.94
C MET A 99 0.12 3.07 -10.10
N ASP A 100 -1.15 2.73 -10.34
CA ASP A 100 -1.55 1.87 -11.44
C ASP A 100 -1.36 2.58 -12.80
N ALA A 101 -1.96 3.76 -12.97
CA ALA A 101 -2.03 4.42 -14.28
C ALA A 101 -0.70 5.00 -14.80
N GLU A 102 0.13 5.56 -13.92
CA GLU A 102 1.36 6.26 -14.32
C GLU A 102 2.59 5.34 -14.22
N TYR A 103 2.55 4.38 -13.29
CA TYR A 103 3.71 3.54 -12.98
C TYR A 103 3.49 2.06 -13.28
N ASP A 104 2.33 1.62 -13.75
CA ASP A 104 2.05 0.20 -14.03
C ASP A 104 2.39 -0.69 -12.81
N ALA A 105 2.05 -0.20 -11.62
CA ALA A 105 2.27 -0.93 -10.39
C ALA A 105 1.38 -2.19 -10.39
N HIS A 106 1.91 -3.33 -9.94
CA HIS A 106 1.09 -4.55 -9.79
C HIS A 106 0.20 -4.52 -8.55
N TYR A 107 0.70 -3.91 -7.47
CA TYR A 107 0.00 -3.76 -6.21
C TYR A 107 0.45 -2.53 -5.44
N CYS A 108 -0.26 -2.22 -4.37
CA CYS A 108 0.09 -1.24 -3.35
C CYS A 108 0.37 -1.95 -2.03
N SER A 109 1.48 -1.64 -1.36
CA SER A 109 1.86 -2.19 -0.06
C SER A 109 1.92 -1.13 1.05
N LEU A 110 1.76 -1.56 2.29
CA LEU A 110 1.94 -0.73 3.48
C LEU A 110 2.18 -1.58 4.74
N HIS A 111 2.64 -0.92 5.79
CA HIS A 111 2.77 -1.48 7.13
C HIS A 111 1.80 -0.80 8.10
N VAL A 112 1.14 -1.59 8.94
CA VAL A 112 0.23 -1.06 9.97
C VAL A 112 0.46 -1.75 11.31
N ARG A 113 0.51 -0.95 12.39
CA ARG A 113 0.58 -1.42 13.78
C ARG A 113 -0.57 -2.37 14.10
N LYS A 114 -0.28 -3.46 14.82
CA LYS A 114 -1.32 -4.43 15.25
C LYS A 114 -2.41 -3.78 16.10
N THR A 115 -2.05 -2.80 16.90
CA THR A 115 -2.94 -2.06 17.82
C THR A 115 -3.78 -0.98 17.13
N ASN A 116 -3.56 -0.68 15.85
CA ASN A 116 -4.26 0.41 15.16
C ASN A 116 -5.56 -0.04 14.48
N ASP A 117 -6.60 -0.27 15.28
CA ASP A 117 -7.91 -0.74 14.83
C ASP A 117 -8.55 0.15 13.75
N ALA A 118 -8.42 1.46 13.91
CA ALA A 118 -8.99 2.42 12.97
C ALA A 118 -8.34 2.32 11.58
N ALA A 119 -7.02 2.11 11.54
CA ALA A 119 -6.30 1.91 10.28
C ALA A 119 -6.57 0.53 9.69
N LEU A 120 -6.66 -0.53 10.51
CA LEU A 120 -7.02 -1.87 10.04
C LEU A 120 -8.37 -1.89 9.35
N HIS A 121 -9.40 -1.28 9.96
CA HIS A 121 -10.72 -1.15 9.32
C HIS A 121 -10.66 -0.33 8.01
N LEU A 122 -9.90 0.77 7.98
CA LEU A 122 -9.70 1.54 6.76
C LEU A 122 -9.07 0.68 5.65
N TYR A 123 -8.00 -0.03 5.94
CA TYR A 123 -7.26 -0.79 4.94
C TYR A 123 -8.00 -2.05 4.52
N GLN A 124 -8.48 -2.88 5.45
CA GLN A 124 -9.15 -4.15 5.13
C GLN A 124 -10.54 -3.97 4.55
N ASP A 125 -11.39 -3.18 5.22
CA ASP A 125 -12.82 -3.15 4.93
C ASP A 125 -13.17 -2.06 3.92
N THR A 126 -12.51 -0.90 4.01
CA THR A 126 -12.83 0.24 3.15
C THR A 126 -12.02 0.24 1.84
N LEU A 127 -10.76 -0.21 1.88
CA LEU A 127 -9.82 -0.15 0.75
C LEU A 127 -9.46 -1.52 0.17
N GLY A 128 -9.87 -2.61 0.81
CA GLY A 128 -9.70 -3.97 0.28
C GLY A 128 -8.31 -4.57 0.42
N PHE A 129 -7.40 -3.97 1.20
CA PHE A 129 -6.09 -4.53 1.48
C PHE A 129 -6.21 -5.86 2.24
N ARG A 130 -5.26 -6.75 2.02
CA ARG A 130 -5.15 -8.02 2.75
C ARG A 130 -3.78 -8.18 3.37
N CYS A 131 -3.75 -8.80 4.54
CA CYS A 131 -2.53 -9.05 5.28
C CYS A 131 -1.77 -10.23 4.66
N VAL A 132 -0.52 -9.98 4.31
CA VAL A 132 0.37 -10.97 3.71
C VAL A 132 1.16 -11.71 4.76
N GLY A 133 1.58 -10.98 5.81
CA GLY A 133 2.34 -11.54 6.91
C GLY A 133 2.49 -10.55 8.06
N VAL A 134 3.14 -11.03 9.12
CA VAL A 134 3.49 -10.21 10.28
C VAL A 134 5.00 -9.99 10.28
N GLU A 135 5.41 -8.74 10.43
CA GLU A 135 6.79 -8.36 10.67
C GLU A 135 6.98 -8.12 12.16
N GLU A 136 7.71 -9.04 12.80
CA GLU A 136 7.98 -9.01 14.23
C GLU A 136 8.88 -7.82 14.59
N LYS A 137 8.53 -7.08 15.64
CA LYS A 137 9.32 -5.94 16.15
C LYS A 137 9.70 -4.91 15.08
N TYR A 138 8.77 -4.64 14.16
CA TYR A 138 8.99 -3.72 13.04
C TYR A 138 9.19 -2.27 13.50
N TYR A 139 8.41 -1.82 14.48
CA TYR A 139 8.46 -0.45 14.98
C TYR A 139 9.54 -0.27 16.05
N MET A 140 9.93 0.99 16.30
CA MET A 140 11.01 1.33 17.25
C MET A 140 10.73 0.91 18.70
N ASP A 141 9.46 0.83 19.06
CA ASP A 141 8.94 0.34 20.33
C ASP A 141 8.75 -1.19 20.35
N GLU A 142 9.31 -1.89 19.36
CA GLU A 142 9.22 -3.34 19.18
C GLU A 142 7.79 -3.86 18.95
N GLU A 143 6.83 -2.98 18.61
CA GLU A 143 5.51 -3.43 18.16
C GLU A 143 5.63 -4.11 16.78
N ASP A 144 4.91 -5.21 16.61
CA ASP A 144 4.78 -5.88 15.32
C ASP A 144 3.96 -5.06 14.32
N ALA A 145 4.24 -5.26 13.03
CA ALA A 145 3.45 -4.71 11.94
C ALA A 145 2.75 -5.82 11.13
N TYR A 146 1.55 -5.54 10.65
CA TYR A 146 0.99 -6.27 9.53
C TYR A 146 1.52 -5.66 8.23
N HIS A 147 2.11 -6.49 7.38
CA HIS A 147 2.43 -6.13 6.01
C HIS A 147 1.21 -6.42 5.14
N MET A 148 0.59 -5.38 4.61
CA MET A 148 -0.63 -5.46 3.83
C MET A 148 -0.39 -5.14 2.35
N LYS A 149 -1.08 -5.84 1.45
CA LYS A 149 -1.05 -5.60 0.00
C LYS A 149 -2.46 -5.45 -0.57
N SER A 150 -2.57 -4.68 -1.65
CA SER A 150 -3.74 -4.57 -2.51
C SER A 150 -3.32 -4.56 -3.98
N PHE A 151 -3.62 -5.64 -4.71
CA PHE A 151 -3.38 -5.82 -6.13
C PHE A 151 -4.43 -5.07 -6.95
N PHE A 152 -4.02 -4.50 -8.09
CA PHE A 152 -4.91 -3.69 -8.92
C PHE A 152 -5.72 -4.52 -9.92
N HIS A 153 -5.07 -5.50 -10.57
CA HIS A 153 -5.65 -6.29 -11.66
C HIS A 153 -5.92 -7.76 -11.30
N GLN A 154 -5.75 -8.13 -10.03
CA GLN A 154 -5.88 -9.51 -9.55
C GLN A 154 -6.62 -9.54 -8.21
N GLU A 155 -7.15 -10.71 -7.83
CA GLU A 155 -7.69 -10.90 -6.48
C GLU A 155 -6.60 -10.73 -5.42
N ASN A 156 -6.96 -10.20 -4.25
CA ASN A 156 -6.04 -10.05 -3.13
C ASN A 156 -6.00 -11.35 -2.32
N PRO A 157 -4.93 -12.17 -2.43
CA PRO A 157 -4.93 -13.51 -1.84
C PRO A 157 -4.63 -13.50 -0.33
N GLY A 158 -4.23 -12.36 0.25
CA GLY A 158 -3.84 -12.27 1.65
C GLY A 158 -4.97 -12.59 2.64
N SER A 159 -4.58 -12.78 3.90
CA SER A 159 -5.49 -13.05 5.02
C SER A 159 -6.17 -11.78 5.53
N TYR A 160 -7.30 -11.95 6.20
CA TYR A 160 -7.93 -10.92 7.03
C TYR A 160 -7.29 -10.95 8.42
N VAL A 161 -7.20 -9.79 9.08
CA VAL A 161 -6.96 -9.72 10.53
C VAL A 161 -8.32 -9.66 11.20
N ASP A 162 -8.57 -10.56 12.15
CA ASP A 162 -9.77 -10.57 12.99
C ASP A 162 -9.65 -9.64 14.21
N ASP A 163 -10.73 -9.52 14.97
CA ASP A 163 -10.77 -8.72 16.21
C ASP A 163 -9.77 -9.21 17.28
N HIS A 164 -9.38 -10.49 17.20
CA HIS A 164 -8.40 -11.12 18.09
C HIS A 164 -6.95 -11.03 17.56
N LYS A 165 -6.70 -10.24 16.51
CA LYS A 165 -5.37 -10.05 15.91
C LYS A 165 -4.77 -11.33 15.32
N ARG A 166 -5.63 -12.22 14.82
CA ARG A 166 -5.26 -13.46 14.14
C ARG A 166 -5.47 -13.31 12.65
N LEU A 167 -4.63 -13.99 11.88
CA LEU A 167 -4.78 -14.06 10.43
C LEU A 167 -5.76 -15.17 10.07
N ILE A 168 -6.84 -14.80 9.38
CA ILE A 168 -7.88 -15.71 8.91
C ILE A 168 -7.94 -15.65 7.38
N ARG A 169 -7.91 -16.82 6.73
CA ARG A 169 -8.27 -16.94 5.31
C ARG A 169 -9.80 -17.09 5.25
N LYS A 170 -10.52 -16.17 4.61
CA LYS A 170 -11.92 -16.44 4.23
C LYS A 170 -11.88 -17.47 3.12
N THR A 171 -12.19 -18.73 3.43
CA THR A 171 -12.58 -19.69 2.41
C THR A 171 -13.87 -19.17 1.79
N VAL A 172 -13.83 -18.74 0.53
CA VAL A 172 -15.06 -18.54 -0.23
C VAL A 172 -15.79 -19.89 -0.21
N PRO A 173 -17.01 -19.99 0.34
CA PRO A 173 -17.80 -21.18 0.13
C PRO A 173 -18.00 -21.29 -1.37
N VAL A 174 -17.47 -22.35 -1.98
CA VAL A 174 -17.89 -22.74 -3.32
C VAL A 174 -19.35 -23.17 -3.15
N GLU A 175 -20.28 -22.26 -3.40
CA GLU A 175 -21.68 -22.63 -3.55
C GLU A 175 -21.76 -23.56 -4.76
N LEU A 176 -21.94 -24.84 -4.47
CA LEU A 176 -22.40 -25.85 -5.42
C LEU A 176 -23.81 -25.45 -5.86
N GLU A 177 -23.94 -24.52 -6.80
CA GLU A 177 -25.22 -24.29 -7.48
C GLU A 177 -25.48 -25.44 -8.45
N GLY A 178 -26.16 -26.47 -7.91
CA GLY A 178 -27.02 -27.33 -8.70
C GLY A 178 -28.21 -26.52 -9.21
N TYR A 179 -28.32 -26.40 -10.52
CA TYR A 179 -29.51 -25.88 -11.20
C TYR A 179 -30.78 -26.61 -10.74
N PRO A 180 -31.82 -25.94 -10.22
CA PRO A 180 -33.14 -26.53 -10.13
C PRO A 180 -33.83 -26.49 -11.49
N ALA A 181 -34.38 -27.63 -11.88
CA ALA A 181 -35.19 -27.83 -13.07
C ALA A 181 -36.37 -26.85 -13.12
N ALA A 182 -36.49 -26.12 -14.23
CA ALA A 182 -37.62 -25.26 -14.51
C ALA A 182 -38.88 -26.12 -14.77
N THR A 183 -39.81 -26.10 -13.82
CA THR A 183 -41.20 -26.52 -14.01
C THR A 183 -41.93 -25.50 -14.88
N GLY A 184 -42.60 -25.99 -15.92
CA GLY A 184 -43.25 -25.17 -16.93
C GLY A 184 -44.53 -24.46 -16.49
N THR A 185 -44.89 -23.43 -17.24
CA THR A 185 -46.29 -23.15 -17.58
C THR A 185 -46.34 -22.36 -18.90
N SER A 186 -47.31 -22.74 -19.70
CA SER A 186 -47.57 -22.47 -21.12
C SER A 186 -47.96 -21.04 -21.49
N LEU A 187 -47.83 -20.68 -22.79
CA LEU A 187 -48.86 -20.10 -23.68
C LEU A 187 -48.31 -20.02 -25.15
N PRO A 188 -49.14 -19.86 -26.21
CA PRO A 188 -49.10 -20.73 -27.38
C PRO A 188 -48.48 -20.14 -28.67
N ALA A 189 -48.39 -21.03 -29.65
CA ALA A 189 -47.67 -20.98 -30.93
C ALA A 189 -48.21 -20.01 -31.99
N VAL A 190 -47.30 -19.54 -32.86
CA VAL A 190 -47.53 -19.25 -34.29
C VAL A 190 -46.29 -19.73 -35.08
N GLY A 191 -46.53 -20.45 -36.18
CA GLY A 191 -45.57 -21.33 -36.83
C GLY A 191 -44.65 -20.72 -37.89
N GLY A 192 -43.78 -21.58 -38.46
CA GLY A 192 -43.02 -21.26 -39.67
C GLY A 192 -41.71 -22.02 -39.90
N ARG A 193 -41.81 -23.27 -40.37
CA ARG A 193 -40.94 -23.99 -41.35
C ARG A 193 -39.39 -23.85 -41.30
N GLY A 194 -38.72 -25.00 -41.09
CA GLY A 194 -37.84 -25.61 -42.12
C GLY A 194 -36.32 -25.64 -41.89
N GLY A 195 -35.75 -26.87 -41.80
CA GLY A 195 -34.35 -27.26 -42.12
C GLY A 195 -33.26 -26.74 -41.18
N ASP A 196 -32.15 -27.41 -40.88
CA ASP A 196 -31.56 -28.66 -41.35
C ASP A 196 -30.50 -29.11 -40.32
N ARG A 197 -30.17 -30.40 -40.30
CA ARG A 197 -29.20 -30.99 -39.38
C ARG A 197 -27.78 -30.65 -39.83
N ASN A 198 -26.90 -30.22 -38.92
CA ASN A 198 -25.59 -30.89 -38.81
C ASN A 198 -24.88 -30.57 -37.49
N GLY A 199 -24.52 -31.62 -36.76
CA GLY A 199 -23.71 -31.54 -35.57
C GLY A 199 -22.23 -31.38 -35.91
N LYS A 200 -21.55 -30.49 -35.18
CA LYS A 200 -20.09 -30.53 -35.01
C LYS A 200 -19.80 -30.39 -33.52
N LYS A 201 -19.58 -31.54 -32.88
CA LYS A 201 -18.94 -31.67 -31.57
C LYS A 201 -17.43 -31.44 -31.73
N GLY A 202 -16.83 -30.79 -30.74
CA GLY A 202 -15.38 -30.61 -30.57
C GLY A 202 -15.06 -29.12 -30.43
N ASN A 203 -14.41 -28.63 -29.38
CA ASN A 203 -13.60 -29.29 -28.37
C ASN A 203 -13.43 -28.29 -27.21
N ASP A 204 -14.21 -28.45 -26.14
CA ASP A 204 -14.01 -27.69 -24.90
C ASP A 204 -12.70 -28.18 -24.27
N LYS A 205 -11.61 -27.44 -24.52
CA LYS A 205 -10.33 -27.67 -23.83
C LYS A 205 -10.53 -27.34 -22.36
N ALA A 206 -10.60 -28.41 -21.58
CA ALA A 206 -10.55 -28.47 -20.14
C ALA A 206 -9.65 -27.37 -19.53
N ALA A 207 -10.25 -26.51 -18.70
CA ALA A 207 -9.52 -25.80 -17.67
C ALA A 207 -8.88 -26.86 -16.76
N LYS A 208 -7.55 -26.98 -16.79
CA LYS A 208 -6.82 -27.87 -15.87
C LYS A 208 -7.11 -27.43 -14.44
N GLU A 209 -7.69 -28.31 -13.64
CA GLU A 209 -7.74 -28.14 -12.19
C GLU A 209 -6.31 -28.14 -11.64
N ILE A 210 -5.79 -26.95 -11.36
CA ILE A 210 -4.52 -26.77 -10.64
C ILE A 210 -4.71 -27.33 -9.22
N SER A 211 -3.81 -28.22 -8.79
CA SER A 211 -3.90 -28.87 -7.47
C SER A 211 -3.80 -27.84 -6.33
N ALA A 212 -4.39 -28.13 -5.17
CA ALA A 212 -4.38 -27.22 -4.02
C ALA A 212 -2.96 -26.80 -3.59
N LYS A 213 -1.97 -27.69 -3.73
CA LYS A 213 -0.56 -27.40 -3.47
C LYS A 213 0.06 -26.44 -4.48
N GLU A 214 -0.27 -26.59 -5.77
CA GLU A 214 0.21 -25.67 -6.81
C GLU A 214 -0.44 -24.29 -6.68
N ARG A 215 -1.70 -24.21 -6.26
CA ARG A 215 -2.37 -22.93 -5.94
C ARG A 215 -1.73 -22.25 -4.74
N GLU A 216 -1.40 -23.01 -3.70
CA GLU A 216 -0.75 -22.47 -2.50
C GLU A 216 0.69 -22.01 -2.80
N ALA A 217 1.43 -22.75 -3.62
CA ALA A 217 2.77 -22.35 -4.08
C ALA A 217 2.73 -21.08 -4.94
N ALA A 218 1.81 -21.00 -5.90
CA ALA A 218 1.62 -19.80 -6.74
C ALA A 218 1.19 -18.59 -5.90
N MET A 219 0.35 -18.81 -4.88
CA MET A 219 -0.08 -17.77 -3.94
C MET A 219 1.08 -17.30 -3.04
N ALA A 220 1.92 -18.21 -2.55
CA ALA A 220 3.10 -17.87 -1.77
C ALA A 220 4.11 -17.06 -2.60
N GLU A 221 4.31 -17.45 -3.87
CA GLU A 221 5.14 -16.74 -4.83
C GLU A 221 4.62 -15.31 -5.10
N LEU A 222 3.32 -15.17 -5.42
CA LEU A 222 2.67 -13.88 -5.67
C LEU A 222 2.76 -12.95 -4.46
N LEU A 223 2.64 -13.51 -3.26
CA LEU A 223 2.76 -12.76 -2.02
C LEU A 223 4.20 -12.43 -1.63
N GLY A 224 5.19 -13.08 -2.26
CA GLY A 224 6.60 -12.94 -1.93
C GLY A 224 6.96 -13.55 -0.57
N LEU A 225 6.26 -14.61 -0.18
CA LEU A 225 6.53 -15.36 1.06
C LEU A 225 7.66 -16.38 0.83
N ASP A 226 8.53 -16.54 1.83
CA ASP A 226 9.50 -17.64 1.89
C ASP A 226 8.81 -18.98 2.22
N ALA A 227 9.54 -20.10 2.11
CA ALA A 227 9.01 -21.45 2.37
C ALA A 227 8.37 -21.63 3.76
N ASP A 228 8.73 -20.76 4.72
CA ASP A 228 8.17 -20.71 6.08
C ASP A 228 6.95 -19.78 6.22
N GLY A 229 6.44 -19.20 5.13
CA GLY A 229 5.27 -18.30 5.14
C GLY A 229 5.55 -16.90 5.71
N LYS A 230 6.82 -16.56 5.97
CA LYS A 230 7.27 -15.21 6.33
C LYS A 230 7.47 -14.39 5.06
N GLY A 231 7.01 -13.15 5.02
CA GLY A 231 7.30 -12.25 3.90
C GLY A 231 8.80 -12.07 3.79
N LYS A 232 9.36 -12.20 2.58
CA LYS A 232 10.73 -11.77 2.31
C LYS A 232 10.82 -10.34 2.79
N GLY A 233 11.59 -10.11 3.86
CA GLY A 233 11.80 -8.78 4.40
C GLY A 233 12.37 -7.93 3.28
N ALA A 234 11.52 -7.12 2.65
CA ALA A 234 11.98 -5.97 1.93
C ALA A 234 12.68 -5.15 3.02
N GLY A 235 14.01 -5.14 2.98
CA GLY A 235 14.84 -4.23 3.73
C GLY A 235 14.53 -2.82 3.24
N GLY A 236 13.33 -2.34 3.55
CA GLY A 236 12.92 -0.97 3.39
C GLY A 236 13.81 -0.20 4.33
N GLY A 237 14.84 0.41 3.75
CA GLY A 237 15.80 1.25 4.43
C GLY A 237 15.07 2.38 5.15
N GLY A 238 14.64 2.09 6.37
CA GLY A 238 14.63 3.06 7.45
C GLY A 238 16.06 3.55 7.54
N GLY A 239 16.34 4.65 6.86
CA GLY A 239 17.62 5.32 6.90
C GLY A 239 17.96 5.58 8.35
N LYS A 240 18.78 4.70 8.94
CA LYS A 240 19.57 5.00 10.12
C LYS A 240 20.36 6.26 9.77
N GLY A 241 19.84 7.41 10.16
CA GLY A 241 20.62 8.62 10.33
C GLY A 241 21.65 8.31 11.41
N LYS A 242 22.76 7.67 11.04
CA LYS A 242 23.98 7.70 11.82
C LYS A 242 24.34 9.17 11.94
N SER A 243 24.07 9.73 13.12
CA SER A 243 24.72 10.94 13.59
C SER A 243 26.22 10.68 13.54
N GLY A 244 26.85 11.11 12.45
CA GLY A 244 28.29 11.11 12.28
C GLY A 244 28.86 12.14 13.24
N ASN A 245 29.24 11.65 14.42
CA ASN A 245 30.06 12.37 15.37
C ASN A 245 31.44 12.59 14.75
N ASN A 246 31.61 13.67 13.98
CA ASN A 246 32.93 14.02 13.44
C ASN A 246 33.74 14.75 14.53
N LYS A 247 34.31 13.95 15.44
CA LYS A 247 35.50 14.36 16.18
C LYS A 247 36.65 14.45 15.19
N ASN A 248 36.97 15.66 14.73
CA ASN A 248 38.32 15.95 14.27
C ASN A 248 39.02 16.79 15.34
N SER A 249 39.68 16.07 16.25
CA SER A 249 40.74 16.59 17.10
C SER A 249 42.00 16.89 16.27
N ALA A 250 42.67 17.95 16.66
CA ALA A 250 43.79 18.60 16.01
C ALA A 250 45.09 17.80 15.91
N SER A 251 45.87 18.12 14.87
CA SER A 251 47.35 18.20 14.84
C SER A 251 47.71 18.85 13.49
N GLY A 252 48.57 19.85 13.32
CA GLY A 252 49.48 20.60 14.17
C GLY A 252 50.46 21.33 13.24
N GLY A 253 50.91 22.53 13.64
CA GLY A 253 52.04 23.27 13.04
C GLY A 253 51.67 24.20 11.87
N GLY A 254 52.07 25.46 11.80
CA GLY A 254 52.90 26.27 12.68
C GLY A 254 53.23 27.60 11.97
N GLY A 255 53.46 28.65 12.76
CA GLY A 255 54.30 29.80 12.38
C GLY A 255 53.68 30.89 11.49
N GLY A 256 53.36 32.05 12.08
CA GLY A 256 52.98 33.23 11.29
C GLY A 256 52.73 34.50 12.11
N LYS A 257 53.78 35.02 12.75
CA LYS A 257 53.97 36.37 13.33
C LYS A 257 52.83 37.39 13.12
N ARG A 258 52.27 37.93 14.22
CA ARG A 258 51.88 39.34 14.31
C ARG A 258 52.14 39.88 15.72
N GLY A 259 53.09 40.82 15.80
CA GLY A 259 53.32 41.64 16.98
C GLY A 259 52.37 42.84 17.04
N SER A 260 52.26 43.39 18.26
CA SER A 260 51.80 44.75 18.63
C SER A 260 50.44 45.20 18.07
N GLY A 261 49.38 45.43 18.83
CA GLY A 261 49.30 45.98 20.18
C GLY A 261 49.08 47.50 20.13
N LYS A 262 47.83 47.97 20.13
CA LYS A 262 47.26 48.95 21.08
C LYS A 262 45.93 49.53 20.60
N GLN A 263 45.01 49.62 21.56
CA GLN A 263 43.89 50.55 21.60
C GLN A 263 44.39 52.00 21.50
N LYS A 264 43.73 52.81 20.67
CA LYS A 264 42.88 53.94 21.08
C LYS A 264 42.03 54.38 19.89
#